data_AF-A0A1Y3WBB0-F1
#
_entry.id   AF-A0A1Y3WBB0-F1
#
_cell.length_a   1.000
_cell.length_b   1.000
_cell.length_c   1.000
_cell.angle_alpha   90.00
_cell.angle_beta   90.00
_cell.angle_gamma   90.00
#
_symmetry.space_group_name_H-M   'P 1'
#
loop_
_entity.id
_entity.type
_entity.pdbx_description
1 polymer ?
#
loop_
_entity_poly.entity_id
_entity_poly.type
_entity_poly.pdbx_seq_one_letter_code
_entity_poly.pdbx_strand_id
1 'polypeptide(L)' 'MKKDSTVKKARKNPDSYDYLANSASANDCTGLIPSAPQSEAELQSYEEVYAYTAPKIKSQKGSDQS' A
#
# COMPACT_ATOMS: atom_id res chain seq x y z
N MET A 1 -35.69 -22.25 34.62
CA MET A 1 -35.44 -21.41 33.43
C MET A 1 -35.47 -22.28 32.18
N LYS A 2 -36.37 -21.99 31.23
CA LYS A 2 -36.40 -22.64 29.91
C LYS A 2 -35.55 -21.80 28.95
N LYS A 3 -34.55 -22.40 28.30
CA LYS A 3 -33.76 -21.77 27.24
C LYS A 3 -34.33 -22.24 25.90
N ASP A 4 -35.14 -21.40 25.28
CA ASP A 4 -35.58 -21.63 23.91
C ASP A 4 -34.83 -20.67 22.99
N SER A 5 -33.59 -21.04 22.64
CA SER A 5 -32.82 -20.35 21.61
C SER A 5 -33.25 -20.88 20.24
N THR A 6 -34.32 -20.34 19.70
CA THR A 6 -34.79 -20.64 18.35
C THR A 6 -33.78 -20.12 17.33
N VAL A 7 -32.87 -20.98 16.87
CA VAL A 7 -31.96 -20.68 15.75
C VAL A 7 -32.79 -20.62 14.48
N LYS A 8 -33.15 -19.40 14.05
CA LYS A 8 -33.80 -19.18 12.75
C LYS A 8 -32.79 -19.48 11.65
N LYS A 9 -32.96 -20.62 10.97
CA LYS A 9 -32.14 -20.99 9.81
C LYS A 9 -32.60 -20.15 8.61
N ALA A 10 -31.88 -19.07 8.33
CA ALA A 10 -32.07 -18.28 7.12
C ALA A 10 -31.81 -19.19 5.90
N ARG A 11 -32.81 -19.32 5.03
CA ARG A 11 -32.68 -20.12 3.81
C ARG A 11 -31.71 -19.39 2.86
N LYS A 12 -30.61 -20.05 2.50
CA LYS A 12 -29.66 -19.53 1.52
C LYS A 12 -30.25 -19.71 0.12
N ASN A 13 -30.63 -18.60 -0.51
CA ASN A 13 -30.99 -18.55 -1.92
C ASN A 13 -29.70 -18.74 -2.75
N PRO A 14 -29.65 -19.59 -3.81
CA PRO A 14 -28.48 -19.69 -4.68
C PRO A 14 -28.09 -18.37 -5.38
N ASP A 15 -29.02 -17.42 -5.55
CA ASP A 15 -28.70 -16.06 -6.00
C ASP A 15 -28.17 -15.15 -4.88
N SER A 16 -28.00 -15.67 -3.65
CA SER A 16 -27.35 -14.93 -2.56
C SER A 16 -25.82 -14.99 -2.68
N TYR A 17 -25.29 -14.97 -3.90
CA TYR A 17 -23.85 -14.83 -4.09
C TYR A 17 -23.46 -13.44 -3.59
N ASP A 18 -22.78 -13.41 -2.47
CA ASP A 18 -22.37 -12.17 -1.81
C ASP A 18 -21.14 -11.62 -2.53
N TYR A 19 -21.38 -10.96 -3.66
CA TYR A 19 -20.33 -10.30 -4.45
C TYR A 19 -19.56 -9.27 -3.62
N LEU A 20 -20.18 -8.72 -2.57
CA LEU A 20 -19.60 -7.68 -1.73
C LEU A 20 -18.76 -8.22 -0.56
N ALA A 21 -19.00 -9.46 -0.13
CA ALA A 21 -18.24 -10.10 0.95
C ALA A 21 -16.72 -10.12 0.70
N ASN A 22 -16.30 -10.21 -0.57
CA ASN A 22 -14.89 -10.25 -0.95
C ASN A 22 -14.41 -8.97 -1.66
N SER A 23 -15.25 -7.93 -1.73
CA SER A 23 -14.91 -6.65 -2.37
C SER A 23 -14.00 -5.76 -1.52
N ALA A 24 -13.91 -6.04 -0.22
CA ALA A 24 -13.04 -5.30 0.68
C ALA A 24 -11.61 -5.88 0.58
N SER A 25 -10.78 -5.32 -0.29
CA SER A 25 -9.33 -5.55 -0.18
C SER A 25 -8.82 -4.82 1.06
N ALA A 26 -8.29 -5.54 2.04
CA ALA A 26 -7.68 -4.97 3.25
C ALA A 26 -6.33 -4.27 2.98
N ASN A 27 -5.97 -4.09 1.70
CA ASN A 27 -4.68 -3.58 1.31
C ASN A 27 -4.65 -2.09 1.59
N ASP A 28 -3.69 -1.71 2.42
CA ASP A 28 -3.37 -0.34 2.79
C ASP A 28 -3.00 0.48 1.54
N CYS A 29 -3.98 1.18 0.99
CA CYS A 29 -3.79 2.14 -0.10
C CYS A 29 -3.51 3.56 0.45
N THR A 30 -2.76 3.70 1.54
CA THR A 30 -2.45 5.03 2.09
C THR A 30 -1.58 5.89 1.17
N GLY A 31 -1.04 5.35 0.07
CA GLY A 31 -0.14 6.09 -0.82
C GLY A 31 1.11 6.61 -0.08
N LEU A 32 1.38 6.06 1.11
CA LEU A 32 2.60 6.35 1.84
C LEU A 32 3.76 5.78 1.05
N ILE A 33 4.82 6.59 0.92
CA ILE A 33 6.08 6.16 0.32
C ILE A 33 6.49 4.85 1.02
N PRO A 34 6.89 3.80 0.27
CA PRO A 34 7.40 2.58 0.86
C PRO A 34 8.43 2.91 1.94
N SER A 35 8.46 2.11 3.01
CA SER A 35 9.50 2.23 4.03
C SER A 35 10.87 2.38 3.37
N ALA A 36 11.75 3.19 3.99
CA ALA A 36 13.09 3.39 3.46
C ALA A 36 13.78 2.05 3.12
N PRO A 37 14.57 1.97 2.04
CA PRO A 37 15.27 0.76 1.65
C PRO A 37 16.06 0.18 2.83
N GLN A 38 15.92 -1.13 3.06
CA GLN A 38 16.59 -1.78 4.19
C GLN A 38 18.00 -2.29 3.85
N SER A 39 18.36 -2.32 2.56
CA SER A 39 19.69 -2.74 2.10
C SER A 39 20.15 -1.91 0.89
N GLU A 40 21.44 -1.94 0.62
CA GLU A 40 22.05 -1.31 -0.56
C GLU A 40 21.58 -1.97 -1.86
N ALA A 41 21.41 -3.30 -1.87
CA ALA A 41 20.92 -4.04 -3.03
C ALA A 41 19.49 -3.62 -3.41
N GLU A 42 18.61 -3.43 -2.42
CA GLU A 42 17.26 -2.92 -2.64
C GLU A 42 17.30 -1.50 -3.20
N LEU A 43 18.13 -0.63 -2.63
CA LEU A 43 18.26 0.76 -3.09
C LEU A 43 18.72 0.83 -4.56
N GLN A 44 19.66 -0.03 -4.94
CA GLN A 44 20.15 -0.12 -6.32
C GLN A 44 19.07 -0.66 -7.27
N SER A 45 18.32 -1.69 -6.88
CA SER A 45 17.17 -2.18 -7.66
C SER A 45 16.10 -1.11 -7.87
N TYR A 46 15.86 -0.24 -6.88
CA TYR A 46 14.92 0.87 -7.03
C TYR A 46 15.43 1.93 -8.01
N GLU A 47 16.74 2.25 -7.98
CA GLU A 47 17.36 3.21 -8.90
C GLU A 47 17.34 2.73 -10.35
N GLU A 48 17.50 1.42 -10.58
CA GLU A 48 17.40 0.80 -11.92
C GLU A 48 16.02 0.97 -12.56
N VAL A 49 14.95 0.94 -11.76
CA VAL A 49 13.56 1.10 -12.25
C VAL A 49 13.16 2.56 -12.31
N TYR A 50 13.59 3.38 -11.35
CA TYR A 50 13.23 4.79 -11.25
C TYR A 50 14.35 5.63 -10.64
N ALA A 51 14.83 6.62 -11.39
CA ALA A 51 15.82 7.58 -10.93
C ALA A 51 15.17 8.60 -9.97
N TYR A 52 15.16 8.27 -8.68
CA TYR A 52 14.55 9.11 -7.65
C TYR A 52 15.40 10.32 -7.24
N THR A 53 16.71 10.28 -7.50
CA THR A 53 17.62 11.36 -7.13
C THR A 53 17.54 12.52 -8.12
N ALA A 54 17.49 13.75 -7.60
CA ALA A 54 17.57 14.93 -8.44
C ALA A 54 18.86 14.90 -9.31
N PRO A 55 18.80 15.38 -10.56
CA PRO A 55 19.99 15.48 -11.41
C PRO A 55 21.08 16.27 -10.70
N LYS A 56 22.32 15.77 -10.73
CA LYS A 56 23.47 16.44 -10.12
C LYS A 56 23.80 17.70 -10.92
N ILE A 57 23.24 18.84 -10.52
CA ILE A 57 23.59 20.14 -11.08
C ILE A 57 24.96 20.52 -10.51
N LYS A 58 25.94 20.75 -11.38
CA LYS A 58 27.24 21.30 -10.98
C LYS A 58 27.01 22.74 -10.53
N SER A 59 27.06 23.02 -9.23
CA SER A 59 27.08 24.39 -8.74
C SER A 59 28.32 25.08 -9.29
N GLN A 60 28.16 25.99 -10.25
CA GLN A 60 29.19 26.97 -10.50
C GLN A 60 29.29 27.81 -9.23
N LYS A 61 30.29 27.52 -8.38
CA LYS A 61 30.69 28.44 -7.32
C LYS A 61 31.10 29.74 -7.99
N GLY A 62 30.19 30.70 -8.02
CA GLY A 62 30.53 32.09 -8.24
C GLY A 62 31.49 32.49 -7.14
N SER A 63 32.68 32.89 -7.54
CA SER A 63 33.65 33.59 -6.71
C SER A 63 33.04 34.92 -6.27
N ASP A 64 32.44 34.96 -5.09
CA ASP A 64 32.18 36.22 -4.39
C ASP A 64 33.41 36.50 -3.52
N GLN A 65 34.39 37.17 -4.12
CA GLN A 65 35.38 37.94 -3.37
C GLN A 65 34.79 39.33 -3.17
N SER A 66 34.47 39.66 -1.91
CA SER A 66 34.25 41.02 -1.40
C SER A 66 34.29 40.98 0.12
#